data_AF-A0A970T911-F1
#
_entry.id   AF-A0A970T911-F1
#
_cell.length_a   1.000
_cell.length_b   1.000
_cell.length_c   1.000
_cell.angle_alpha   90.00
_cell.angle_beta   90.00
_cell.angle_gamma   90.00
#
_symmetry.space_group_name_H-M   'P 1'
#
loop_
_entity.id
_entity.type
_entity.pdbx_description
1 polymer ?
#
loop_
_entity_poly.entity_id
_entity_poly.type
_entity_poly.pdbx_seq_one_letter_code
_entity_poly.pdbx_strand_id
1 'polypeptide(L)'
;MGRLPKIGIRPVIDGRERGVRESLEVQTMNLAKAAAKMIEENVRFPSGDEVECVIADTTIGGVAEAAMCADKFEREGVGVSLTVTSSWCYGTEVMDSNPLIPKAVWGFNGTERPGAVYLAAALAGYSQKGLPAFGIYGADVKDAGDNSIPDDVKEKILRFVKASLAVAQMKGKSYLSLGYTSMGIAGSTVSTDLFQDYFGMRTEFVDMTEVKRRLDEGIYDEEEYEKAINWTRANCIEGEDYNKPAVQASRERKDRDWETSVKMAMIFRDLMIGNPKLKDAGFGEESHGRNAITGGFQGQRQWTDYMPNGDFAEVLLNTSFDWNGIREPFVFATENDSLNAMPMLFGHLLTNTAQIFSDVRTYWSPAAVERVTGKKLTGLAKEGMIHLLNSGATTLDATGQQMDKDGNHLMKPFWNITEEDVKRCLENTRFCPANREYFRGGGYSSQFKTSAEMPVTMSRLNLIKGLGPVLQIAEGFTVDIDSEIHKVLNERTDPSWPSTWFVPRLTGKGAFKDVYSVMANWGANHGAICYGHTGADLITLASLLRIPVCMHNVDEKYIFRPSAWNAFGEDKEGADYRACANFGPLYR
;
A
#
# COMPACT_ATOMS: atom_id res chain seq x y z
N MET A 1 -3.38 0.73 -17.34
CA MET A 1 -3.88 1.52 -18.49
C MET A 1 -4.34 2.91 -18.03
N GLY A 2 -4.34 3.89 -18.94
CA GLY A 2 -4.70 5.29 -18.67
C GLY A 2 -3.50 6.15 -18.25
N ARG A 3 -3.72 7.47 -18.14
CA ARG A 3 -2.72 8.45 -17.69
C ARG A 3 -2.49 8.39 -16.17
N LEU A 4 -1.26 8.65 -15.73
CA LEU A 4 -0.94 8.88 -14.33
C LEU A 4 -1.57 10.19 -13.85
N PRO A 5 -2.09 10.27 -12.60
CA PRO A 5 -2.75 11.47 -12.11
C PRO A 5 -1.75 12.59 -11.83
N LYS A 6 -2.07 13.83 -12.22
CA LYS A 6 -1.22 15.00 -11.94
C LYS A 6 -1.65 15.74 -10.67
N ILE A 7 -0.76 16.59 -10.16
CA ILE A 7 -1.03 17.46 -9.01
C ILE A 7 -1.27 18.88 -9.50
N GLY A 8 -2.46 19.42 -9.26
CA GLY A 8 -2.80 20.79 -9.59
C GLY A 8 -2.38 21.76 -8.49
N ILE A 9 -1.60 22.79 -8.84
CA ILE A 9 -1.19 23.85 -7.91
C ILE A 9 -1.98 25.13 -8.23
N ARG A 10 -2.72 25.63 -7.24
CA ARG A 10 -3.64 26.78 -7.35
C ARG A 10 -3.08 27.99 -6.60
N PRO A 11 -2.31 28.89 -7.25
CA PRO A 11 -1.85 30.14 -6.64
C PRO A 11 -3.02 31.13 -6.50
N VAL A 12 -3.59 31.28 -5.31
CA VAL A 12 -4.70 32.22 -5.05
C VAL A 12 -4.16 33.55 -4.52
N ILE A 13 -4.80 34.66 -4.89
CA ILE A 13 -4.30 36.03 -4.63
C ILE A 13 -5.45 36.97 -4.22
N ASP A 14 -5.13 38.12 -3.65
CA ASP A 14 -6.09 39.22 -3.53
C ASP A 14 -6.44 39.78 -4.91
N GLY A 15 -7.72 39.79 -5.27
CA GLY A 15 -8.20 40.28 -6.57
C GLY A 15 -8.15 41.81 -6.74
N ARG A 16 -7.84 42.59 -5.70
CA ARG A 16 -7.80 44.07 -5.77
C ARG A 16 -6.59 44.54 -6.58
N GLU A 17 -6.85 45.11 -7.75
CA GLU A 17 -5.84 45.78 -8.57
C GLU A 17 -5.47 47.18 -8.00
N ARG A 18 -4.75 47.98 -8.81
CA ARG A 18 -4.27 49.33 -8.48
C ARG A 18 -3.19 49.30 -7.40
N GLY A 19 -2.36 48.27 -7.43
CA GLY A 19 -1.12 48.14 -6.67
C GLY A 19 -1.08 46.95 -5.71
N VAL A 20 -2.23 46.44 -5.24
CA VAL A 20 -2.23 45.34 -4.26
C VAL A 20 -1.91 44.02 -4.96
N ARG A 21 -2.75 43.59 -5.90
CA ARG A 21 -2.56 42.35 -6.66
C ARG A 21 -1.21 42.34 -7.37
N GLU A 22 -0.88 43.42 -8.07
CA GLU A 22 0.35 43.57 -8.85
C GLU A 22 1.61 43.40 -7.99
N SER A 23 1.57 43.82 -6.71
CA SER A 23 2.67 43.63 -5.76
C SER A 23 2.84 42.19 -5.26
N LEU A 24 1.82 41.34 -5.43
CA LEU A 24 1.73 39.99 -4.88
C LEU A 24 1.91 38.88 -5.94
N GLU A 25 1.71 39.19 -7.22
CA GLU A 25 1.75 38.23 -8.34
C GLU A 25 3.01 37.35 -8.31
N VAL A 26 4.18 38.01 -8.21
CA VAL A 26 5.48 37.33 -8.27
C VAL A 26 5.66 36.38 -7.09
N GLN A 27 5.41 36.84 -5.86
CA GLN A 27 5.57 36.00 -4.67
C GLN A 27 4.58 34.81 -4.68
N THR A 28 3.32 35.06 -5.04
CA THR A 28 2.27 34.03 -5.06
C THR A 28 2.60 32.93 -6.08
N MET A 29 3.05 33.32 -7.28
CA MET A 29 3.45 32.38 -8.32
C MET A 29 4.75 31.65 -7.97
N ASN A 30 5.72 32.33 -7.33
CA ASN A 30 6.95 31.68 -6.87
C ASN A 30 6.68 30.63 -5.79
N LEU A 31 5.70 30.88 -4.90
CA LEU A 31 5.27 29.90 -3.90
C LEU A 31 4.73 28.63 -4.56
N ALA A 32 3.90 28.78 -5.60
CA ALA A 32 3.39 27.65 -6.38
C ALA A 32 4.51 26.88 -7.09
N LYS A 33 5.47 27.57 -7.71
CA LYS A 33 6.62 26.95 -8.37
C LYS A 33 7.53 26.23 -7.37
N ALA A 34 7.75 26.81 -6.19
CA ALA A 34 8.54 26.17 -5.13
C ALA A 34 7.87 24.90 -4.62
N ALA A 35 6.55 24.93 -4.40
CA ALA A 35 5.78 23.75 -4.01
C ALA A 35 5.84 22.65 -5.08
N ALA A 36 5.60 23.00 -6.35
CA ALA A 36 5.67 22.08 -7.48
C ALA A 36 7.05 21.40 -7.55
N LYS A 37 8.13 22.20 -7.58
CA LYS A 37 9.50 21.69 -7.62
C LYS A 37 9.80 20.76 -6.45
N MET A 38 9.44 21.16 -5.23
CA MET A 38 9.68 20.34 -4.04
C MET A 38 8.95 19.00 -4.12
N ILE A 39 7.70 18.99 -4.61
CA ILE A 39 6.91 17.77 -4.78
C ILE A 39 7.56 16.85 -5.82
N GLU A 40 7.89 17.39 -7.00
CA GLU A 40 8.49 16.64 -8.12
C GLU A 40 9.85 16.03 -7.74
N GLU A 41 10.63 16.71 -6.90
CA GLU A 41 11.92 16.21 -6.40
C GLU A 41 11.82 15.11 -5.33
N ASN A 42 10.67 14.98 -4.65
CA ASN A 42 10.54 14.13 -3.45
C ASN A 42 9.47 13.03 -3.57
N VAL A 43 8.68 13.00 -4.65
CA VAL A 43 7.59 12.02 -4.85
C VAL A 43 7.73 11.35 -6.22
N ARG A 44 7.55 10.03 -6.25
CA ARG A 44 7.50 9.20 -7.47
C ARG A 44 6.32 8.26 -7.39
N PHE A 45 5.82 7.84 -8.55
CA PHE A 45 4.88 6.73 -8.66
C PHE A 45 5.55 5.39 -8.35
N PRO A 46 4.78 4.35 -8.02
CA PRO A 46 5.32 3.00 -7.80
C PRO A 46 6.06 2.42 -9.01
N SER A 47 5.74 2.89 -10.23
CA SER A 47 6.47 2.58 -11.47
C SER A 47 7.86 3.22 -11.57
N GLY A 48 8.20 4.13 -10.66
CA GLY A 48 9.44 4.94 -10.71
C GLY A 48 9.31 6.23 -11.49
N ASP A 49 8.20 6.42 -12.21
CA ASP A 49 7.89 7.64 -12.96
C ASP A 49 7.81 8.85 -12.01
N GLU A 50 8.29 9.99 -12.50
CA GLU A 50 8.21 11.26 -11.78
C GLU A 50 6.76 11.75 -11.73
N VAL A 51 6.38 12.37 -10.61
CA VAL A 51 5.10 13.06 -10.53
C VAL A 51 5.17 14.36 -11.33
N GLU A 52 4.05 14.75 -11.94
CA GLU A 52 3.95 16.02 -12.65
C GLU A 52 3.01 16.98 -11.91
N CYS A 53 3.45 18.23 -11.75
CA CYS A 53 2.63 19.33 -11.26
C CYS A 53 2.10 20.20 -12.40
N VAL A 54 0.84 20.61 -12.31
CA VAL A 54 0.17 21.54 -13.24
C VAL A 54 -0.18 22.80 -12.47
N ILE A 55 0.50 23.90 -12.75
CA ILE A 55 0.19 25.20 -12.14
C ILE A 55 -0.90 25.91 -12.96
N ALA A 56 -1.82 26.60 -12.29
CA ALA A 56 -2.78 27.49 -12.98
C ALA A 56 -2.06 28.52 -13.87
N ASP A 57 -2.65 28.89 -15.01
CA ASP A 57 -2.01 29.82 -15.97
C ASP A 57 -1.83 31.23 -15.39
N THR A 58 -2.76 31.64 -14.51
CA THR A 58 -2.73 32.90 -13.78
C THR A 58 -2.84 32.64 -12.29
N THR A 59 -2.52 33.66 -11.49
CA THR A 59 -3.02 33.70 -10.12
C THR A 59 -4.56 33.80 -10.12
N ILE A 60 -5.18 33.35 -9.03
CA ILE A 60 -6.64 33.22 -8.91
C ILE A 60 -7.14 34.21 -7.85
N GLY A 61 -7.63 35.36 -8.31
CA GLY A 61 -8.22 36.42 -7.49
C GLY A 61 -9.74 36.37 -7.42
N GLY A 62 -10.40 35.62 -8.30
CA GLY A 62 -11.86 35.44 -8.29
C GLY A 62 -12.35 34.23 -9.08
N VAL A 63 -13.68 34.11 -9.17
CA VAL A 63 -14.36 32.91 -9.70
C VAL A 63 -14.07 32.62 -11.17
N ALA A 64 -13.85 33.64 -12.00
CA ALA A 64 -13.55 33.45 -13.42
C ALA A 64 -12.20 32.72 -13.62
N GLU A 65 -11.17 33.13 -12.89
CA GLU A 65 -9.85 32.50 -12.92
C GLU A 65 -9.88 31.12 -12.25
N ALA A 66 -10.69 30.95 -11.20
CA ALA A 66 -10.90 29.64 -10.57
C ALA A 66 -11.53 28.65 -11.56
N ALA A 67 -12.49 29.09 -12.37
CA ALA A 67 -13.12 28.29 -13.42
C ALA A 67 -12.15 27.94 -14.56
N MET A 68 -11.31 28.90 -15.00
CA MET A 68 -10.26 28.64 -15.99
C MET A 68 -9.23 27.61 -15.48
N CYS A 69 -8.83 27.72 -14.21
CA CYS A 69 -7.96 26.75 -13.56
C CYS A 69 -8.60 25.35 -13.51
N ALA A 70 -9.87 25.25 -13.12
CA ALA A 70 -10.60 23.99 -13.09
C ALA A 70 -10.69 23.32 -14.48
N ASP A 71 -11.00 24.08 -15.53
CA ASP A 71 -11.04 23.59 -16.91
C ASP A 71 -9.67 23.09 -17.40
N LYS A 72 -8.58 23.80 -17.07
CA LYS A 72 -7.22 23.33 -17.34
C LYS A 72 -6.94 22.01 -16.61
N PHE A 73 -7.25 21.94 -15.32
CA PHE A 73 -6.98 20.78 -14.48
C PHE A 73 -7.72 19.52 -14.96
N GLU A 74 -8.97 19.67 -15.37
CA GLU A 74 -9.76 18.57 -15.94
C GLU A 74 -9.11 18.02 -17.22
N ARG A 75 -8.73 18.92 -18.15
CA ARG A 75 -8.06 18.56 -19.40
C ARG A 75 -6.71 17.87 -19.16
N GLU A 76 -5.93 18.37 -18.22
CA GLU A 76 -4.60 17.83 -17.88
C GLU A 76 -4.64 16.53 -17.06
N GLY A 77 -5.78 16.18 -16.47
CA GLY A 77 -5.91 14.97 -15.65
C GLY A 77 -5.39 15.11 -14.23
N VAL A 78 -5.61 16.29 -13.65
CA VAL A 78 -5.30 16.53 -12.25
C VAL A 78 -6.20 15.67 -11.36
N GLY A 79 -5.57 14.93 -10.44
CA GLY A 79 -6.23 14.09 -9.44
C GLY A 79 -6.08 14.61 -8.01
N VAL A 80 -5.25 15.64 -7.78
CA VAL A 80 -4.94 16.21 -6.46
C VAL A 80 -4.84 17.72 -6.56
N SER A 81 -5.35 18.48 -5.59
CA SER A 81 -5.35 19.95 -5.62
C SER A 81 -4.64 20.54 -4.40
N LEU A 82 -3.60 21.35 -4.62
CA LEU A 82 -2.92 22.13 -3.58
C LEU A 82 -3.08 23.61 -3.87
N THR A 83 -3.85 24.31 -3.03
CA THR A 83 -3.98 25.76 -3.07
C THR A 83 -2.89 26.41 -2.23
N VAL A 84 -2.22 27.44 -2.75
CA VAL A 84 -1.15 28.16 -2.06
C VAL A 84 -1.39 29.66 -2.11
N THR A 85 -1.05 30.38 -1.04
CA THR A 85 -1.03 31.85 -1.06
C THR A 85 -0.14 32.46 0.01
N SER A 86 0.33 33.68 -0.25
CA SER A 86 0.95 34.55 0.74
C SER A 86 0.04 35.65 1.27
N SER A 87 -1.23 35.75 0.83
CA SER A 87 -2.09 36.91 1.09
C SER A 87 -3.54 36.58 1.44
N TRP A 88 -4.33 37.60 1.76
CA TRP A 88 -5.78 37.47 1.83
C TRP A 88 -6.35 37.18 0.44
N CYS A 89 -7.32 36.28 0.33
CA CYS A 89 -8.06 35.99 -0.89
C CYS A 89 -9.55 35.78 -0.58
N TYR A 90 -10.43 35.83 -1.58
CA TYR A 90 -11.88 35.86 -1.36
C TYR A 90 -12.49 34.47 -1.14
N GLY A 91 -12.10 33.80 -0.05
CA GLY A 91 -12.71 32.58 0.49
C GLY A 91 -13.37 31.66 -0.54
N THR A 92 -14.70 31.72 -0.63
CA THR A 92 -15.52 30.84 -1.49
C THR A 92 -15.47 31.16 -2.98
N GLU A 93 -15.00 32.33 -3.41
CA GLU A 93 -14.90 32.68 -4.82
C GLU A 93 -13.72 31.97 -5.51
N VAL A 94 -12.67 31.67 -4.74
CA VAL A 94 -11.40 31.11 -5.26
C VAL A 94 -11.18 29.64 -4.88
N MET A 95 -12.08 29.04 -4.11
CA MET A 95 -11.96 27.64 -3.66
C MET A 95 -11.99 26.63 -4.81
N ASP A 96 -11.46 25.44 -4.56
CA ASP A 96 -11.65 24.28 -5.43
C ASP A 96 -12.96 23.58 -5.06
N SER A 97 -13.99 23.74 -5.88
CA SER A 97 -15.32 23.22 -5.63
C SER A 97 -15.51 21.75 -6.05
N ASN A 98 -14.47 21.08 -6.58
CA ASN A 98 -14.59 19.68 -7.00
C ASN A 98 -14.78 18.75 -5.78
N PRO A 99 -15.87 17.97 -5.68
CA PRO A 99 -16.13 17.15 -4.50
C PRO A 99 -15.24 15.90 -4.42
N LEU A 100 -14.72 15.41 -5.55
CA LEU A 100 -14.04 14.12 -5.65
C LEU A 100 -12.52 14.21 -5.55
N ILE A 101 -11.93 15.37 -5.80
CA ILE A 101 -10.47 15.55 -5.78
C ILE A 101 -10.01 15.83 -4.34
N PRO A 102 -9.07 15.05 -3.77
CA PRO A 102 -8.34 15.41 -2.56
C PRO A 102 -7.76 16.82 -2.65
N LYS A 103 -7.98 17.64 -1.61
CA LYS A 103 -7.58 19.05 -1.65
C LYS A 103 -6.95 19.53 -0.34
N ALA A 104 -5.94 20.38 -0.47
CA ALA A 104 -5.25 21.04 0.63
C ALA A 104 -5.07 22.54 0.36
N VAL A 105 -4.93 23.32 1.43
CA VAL A 105 -4.61 24.74 1.38
C VAL A 105 -3.39 24.99 2.25
N TRP A 106 -2.36 25.59 1.65
CA TRP A 106 -1.19 26.13 2.36
C TRP A 106 -1.26 27.66 2.38
N GLY A 107 -1.42 28.21 3.59
CA GLY A 107 -1.31 29.65 3.83
C GLY A 107 0.08 29.97 4.39
N PHE A 108 0.81 30.86 3.72
CA PHE A 108 2.08 31.37 4.22
C PHE A 108 1.89 32.05 5.58
N ASN A 109 2.72 31.69 6.56
CA ASN A 109 2.73 32.30 7.88
C ASN A 109 3.60 33.56 7.87
N GLY A 110 3.12 34.64 7.23
CA GLY A 110 3.75 35.95 7.20
C GLY A 110 2.89 37.02 7.86
N THR A 111 3.48 38.18 8.18
CA THR A 111 2.77 39.27 8.86
C THR A 111 2.31 40.38 7.92
N GLU A 112 3.15 40.72 6.93
CA GLU A 112 2.93 41.79 5.97
C GLU A 112 1.72 41.49 5.09
N ARG A 113 1.44 40.20 4.86
CA ARG A 113 0.33 39.70 4.04
C ARG A 113 -0.28 38.47 4.72
N PRO A 114 -1.61 38.45 4.92
CA PRO A 114 -2.23 37.54 5.89
C PRO A 114 -2.63 36.19 5.25
N GLY A 115 -1.66 35.44 4.71
CA GLY A 115 -1.91 34.13 4.07
C GLY A 115 -2.59 33.11 5.00
N ALA A 116 -2.22 33.08 6.28
CA ALA A 116 -2.86 32.25 7.30
C ALA A 116 -4.32 32.65 7.60
N VAL A 117 -4.69 33.92 7.42
CA VAL A 117 -6.08 34.39 7.58
C VAL A 117 -6.94 33.87 6.43
N TYR A 118 -6.43 33.88 5.19
CA TYR A 118 -7.10 33.21 4.08
C TYR A 118 -7.25 31.71 4.35
N LEU A 119 -6.20 31.04 4.81
CA LEU A 119 -6.25 29.61 5.13
C LEU A 119 -7.42 29.28 6.06
N ALA A 120 -7.54 29.99 7.20
CA ALA A 120 -8.63 29.77 8.14
C ALA A 120 -10.01 30.03 7.51
N ALA A 121 -10.15 31.13 6.75
CA ALA A 121 -11.41 31.48 6.08
C ALA A 121 -11.81 30.45 5.00
N ALA A 122 -10.85 29.98 4.20
CA ALA A 122 -11.06 28.98 3.17
C ALA A 122 -11.49 27.63 3.78
N LEU A 123 -10.80 27.16 4.83
CA LEU A 123 -11.13 25.91 5.53
C LEU A 123 -12.50 25.97 6.21
N ALA A 124 -12.90 27.14 6.72
CA ALA A 124 -14.26 27.36 7.22
C ALA A 124 -15.29 27.23 6.08
N GLY A 125 -15.02 27.83 4.92
CA GLY A 125 -15.87 27.71 3.73
C GLY A 125 -15.98 26.27 3.21
N TYR A 126 -14.86 25.53 3.17
CA TYR A 126 -14.83 24.11 2.82
C TYR A 126 -15.69 23.26 3.76
N SER A 127 -15.54 23.47 5.07
CA SER A 127 -16.31 22.74 6.08
C SER A 127 -17.79 23.07 5.99
N GLN A 128 -18.16 24.36 5.82
CA GLN A 128 -19.55 24.80 5.67
C GLN A 128 -20.23 24.22 4.43
N LYS A 129 -19.47 23.97 3.36
CA LYS A 129 -19.98 23.40 2.10
C LYS A 129 -19.90 21.88 2.04
N GLY A 130 -19.40 21.20 3.08
CA GLY A 130 -19.25 19.75 3.08
C GLY A 130 -18.18 19.24 2.11
N LEU A 131 -17.12 20.02 1.88
CA LEU A 131 -16.01 19.70 0.98
C LEU A 131 -14.70 19.60 1.77
N PRO A 132 -14.41 18.47 2.45
CA PRO A 132 -13.25 18.37 3.33
C PRO A 132 -11.93 18.76 2.63
N ALA A 133 -11.15 19.61 3.28
CA ALA A 133 -9.84 20.07 2.81
C ALA A 133 -8.79 20.01 3.95
N PHE A 134 -7.54 19.73 3.60
CA PHE A 134 -6.43 19.75 4.55
C PHE A 134 -5.90 21.17 4.74
N GLY A 135 -5.59 21.52 6.00
CA GLY A 135 -4.98 22.80 6.35
C GLY A 135 -3.49 22.66 6.60
N ILE A 136 -2.67 23.44 5.89
CA ILE A 136 -1.22 23.44 6.01
C ILE A 136 -0.78 24.83 6.48
N TYR A 137 -0.30 24.88 7.71
CA TYR A 137 0.19 26.08 8.40
C TYR A 137 1.52 25.76 9.05
N GLY A 138 2.52 26.61 8.80
CA GLY A 138 3.87 26.50 9.38
C GLY A 138 3.92 27.13 10.77
N ALA A 139 4.65 26.51 11.69
CA ALA A 139 4.72 26.94 13.08
C ALA A 139 5.32 28.35 13.25
N ASP A 140 6.39 28.63 12.50
CA ASP A 140 7.17 29.86 12.63
C ASP A 140 6.80 30.90 11.58
N VAL A 141 6.79 32.17 12.01
CA VAL A 141 6.59 33.32 11.13
C VAL A 141 7.77 33.44 10.15
N LYS A 142 7.47 33.72 8.89
CA LYS A 142 8.42 33.92 7.79
C LYS A 142 8.34 35.34 7.25
N ASP A 143 9.50 35.88 6.87
CA ASP A 143 9.59 37.21 6.26
C ASP A 143 8.99 37.23 4.85
N ALA A 144 8.42 38.36 4.45
CA ALA A 144 7.92 38.54 3.09
C ALA A 144 9.01 38.32 2.04
N GLY A 145 8.73 37.49 1.04
CA GLY A 145 9.68 37.15 -0.03
C GLY A 145 10.57 35.93 0.25
N ASP A 146 10.55 35.37 1.47
CA ASP A 146 11.16 34.07 1.74
C ASP A 146 10.38 32.95 1.04
N ASN A 147 11.02 32.29 0.07
CA ASN A 147 10.43 31.20 -0.71
C ASN A 147 10.84 29.81 -0.21
N SER A 148 11.58 29.73 0.90
CA SER A 148 11.92 28.44 1.51
C SER A 148 10.69 27.82 2.17
N ILE A 149 10.48 26.53 1.92
CA ILE A 149 9.39 25.74 2.52
C ILE A 149 9.91 25.19 3.86
N PRO A 150 9.30 25.56 5.01
CA PRO A 150 9.65 24.97 6.31
C PRO A 150 9.50 23.45 6.34
N ASP A 151 10.27 22.76 7.17
CA ASP A 151 10.23 21.29 7.25
C ASP A 151 8.86 20.76 7.70
N ASP A 152 8.18 21.42 8.63
CA ASP A 152 6.85 21.04 9.10
C ASP A 152 5.76 21.23 8.02
N VAL A 153 5.92 22.26 7.17
CA VAL A 153 5.10 22.47 5.97
C VAL A 153 5.41 21.42 4.91
N LYS A 154 6.69 21.14 4.67
CA LYS A 154 7.16 20.13 3.71
C LYS A 154 6.61 18.75 4.06
N GLU A 155 6.71 18.35 5.33
CA GLU A 155 6.16 17.07 5.83
C GLU A 155 4.66 16.95 5.54
N LYS A 156 3.87 17.98 5.88
CA LYS A 156 2.42 17.98 5.65
C LYS A 156 2.06 17.94 4.16
N ILE A 157 2.75 18.72 3.33
CA ILE A 157 2.52 18.71 1.86
C ILE A 157 2.82 17.31 1.31
N LEU A 158 3.98 16.74 1.63
CA LEU A 158 4.37 15.44 1.11
C LEU A 158 3.45 14.31 1.59
N ARG A 159 3.04 14.31 2.87
CA ARG A 159 2.06 13.35 3.40
C ARG A 159 0.72 13.45 2.69
N PHE A 160 0.20 14.68 2.52
CA PHE A 160 -1.04 14.91 1.80
C PHE A 160 -0.94 14.45 0.33
N VAL A 161 0.14 14.81 -0.36
CA VAL A 161 0.34 14.48 -1.77
C VAL A 161 0.43 12.97 -1.98
N LYS A 162 1.26 12.26 -1.19
CA LYS A 162 1.40 10.80 -1.29
C LYS A 162 0.05 10.09 -1.08
N ALA A 163 -0.66 10.41 -0.01
CA ALA A 163 -1.96 9.83 0.27
C ALA A 163 -3.00 10.17 -0.82
N SER A 164 -3.00 11.40 -1.33
CA SER A 164 -3.92 11.84 -2.38
C SER A 164 -3.65 11.18 -3.73
N LEU A 165 -2.37 11.00 -4.10
CA LEU A 165 -1.99 10.27 -5.29
C LEU A 165 -2.37 8.79 -5.19
N ALA A 166 -2.26 8.17 -4.01
CA ALA A 166 -2.74 6.80 -3.81
C ALA A 166 -4.26 6.69 -4.09
N VAL A 167 -5.08 7.63 -3.59
CA VAL A 167 -6.52 7.70 -3.94
C VAL A 167 -6.74 7.86 -5.44
N ALA A 168 -6.01 8.78 -6.08
CA ALA A 168 -6.16 9.06 -7.50
C ALA A 168 -5.72 7.90 -8.40
N GLN A 169 -4.72 7.11 -7.98
CA GLN A 169 -4.23 5.95 -8.71
C GLN A 169 -5.21 4.77 -8.69
N MET A 170 -5.92 4.56 -7.58
CA MET A 170 -6.95 3.50 -7.47
C MET A 170 -8.15 3.77 -8.39
N LYS A 171 -8.55 5.04 -8.53
CA LYS A 171 -9.73 5.42 -9.30
C LYS A 171 -9.69 4.89 -10.73
N GLY A 172 -10.72 4.12 -11.10
CA GLY A 172 -10.89 3.53 -12.43
C GLY A 172 -10.05 2.29 -12.71
N LYS A 173 -9.28 1.78 -11.75
CA LYS A 173 -8.57 0.51 -11.84
C LYS A 173 -9.46 -0.64 -11.36
N SER A 174 -9.02 -1.88 -11.59
CA SER A 174 -9.74 -3.08 -11.16
C SER A 174 -9.05 -3.78 -10.00
N TYR A 175 -9.85 -4.42 -9.14
CA TYR A 175 -9.43 -5.60 -8.40
C TYR A 175 -9.76 -6.85 -9.21
N LEU A 176 -8.77 -7.69 -9.47
CA LEU A 176 -8.97 -8.96 -10.16
C LEU A 176 -9.12 -10.11 -9.17
N SER A 177 -10.31 -10.71 -9.16
CA SER A 177 -10.60 -11.91 -8.38
C SER A 177 -10.43 -13.16 -9.24
N LEU A 178 -9.38 -13.94 -8.97
CA LEU A 178 -9.17 -15.25 -9.59
C LEU A 178 -9.77 -16.34 -8.70
N GLY A 179 -10.95 -16.81 -9.09
CA GLY A 179 -11.83 -17.62 -8.25
C GLY A 179 -12.82 -16.77 -7.46
N TYR A 180 -13.28 -17.30 -6.33
CA TYR A 180 -14.27 -16.72 -5.44
C TYR A 180 -13.79 -16.82 -3.99
N THR A 181 -14.67 -17.14 -3.04
CA THR A 181 -14.35 -17.30 -1.61
C THR A 181 -13.41 -18.48 -1.37
N SER A 182 -12.32 -18.24 -0.64
CA SER A 182 -11.44 -19.29 -0.12
C SER A 182 -11.86 -19.67 1.29
N MET A 183 -12.22 -20.95 1.50
CA MET A 183 -12.45 -21.55 2.82
C MET A 183 -13.43 -20.81 3.77
N GLY A 184 -14.32 -19.98 3.24
CA GLY A 184 -15.22 -19.15 4.05
C GLY A 184 -14.56 -17.92 4.68
N ILE A 185 -13.36 -17.53 4.25
CA ILE A 185 -12.67 -16.31 4.70
C ILE A 185 -13.49 -15.10 4.25
N ALA A 186 -13.94 -14.31 5.23
CA ALA A 186 -14.85 -13.18 4.97
C ALA A 186 -14.29 -12.18 3.95
N GLY A 187 -13.00 -11.87 4.02
CA GLY A 187 -12.35 -10.92 3.09
C GLY A 187 -12.19 -11.43 1.66
N SER A 188 -12.34 -12.74 1.43
CA SER A 188 -12.39 -13.33 0.08
C SER A 188 -13.78 -13.32 -0.55
N THR A 189 -14.80 -12.89 0.19
CA THR A 189 -16.11 -12.54 -0.36
C THR A 189 -16.04 -11.10 -0.84
N VAL A 190 -15.53 -10.90 -2.06
CA VAL A 190 -15.26 -9.57 -2.62
C VAL A 190 -16.54 -8.73 -2.66
N SER A 191 -16.52 -7.57 -2.00
CA SER A 191 -17.65 -6.63 -1.98
C SER A 191 -17.52 -5.62 -3.11
N THR A 192 -18.35 -5.76 -4.14
CA THR A 192 -18.37 -4.83 -5.29
C THR A 192 -18.63 -3.39 -4.86
N ASP A 193 -19.58 -3.20 -3.93
CA ASP A 193 -20.00 -1.88 -3.44
C ASP A 193 -18.86 -1.20 -2.68
N LEU A 194 -18.09 -1.95 -1.89
CA LEU A 194 -16.91 -1.40 -1.21
C LEU A 194 -15.90 -0.84 -2.21
N PHE A 195 -15.54 -1.64 -3.23
CA PHE A 195 -14.56 -1.25 -4.23
C PHE A 195 -15.02 -0.04 -5.05
N GLN A 196 -16.31 0.00 -5.42
CA GLN A 196 -16.88 1.10 -6.16
C GLN A 196 -16.99 2.37 -5.31
N ASP A 197 -17.68 2.30 -4.16
CA ASP A 197 -18.08 3.49 -3.41
C ASP A 197 -16.91 4.14 -2.67
N TYR A 198 -15.98 3.34 -2.14
CA TYR A 198 -14.83 3.87 -1.37
C TYR A 198 -13.60 4.10 -2.23
N PHE A 199 -13.28 3.19 -3.15
CA PHE A 199 -12.00 3.22 -3.88
C PHE A 199 -12.15 3.70 -5.33
N GLY A 200 -13.39 3.82 -5.84
CA GLY A 200 -13.64 4.19 -7.23
C GLY A 200 -13.11 3.13 -8.20
N MET A 201 -12.98 1.89 -7.73
CA MET A 201 -12.42 0.75 -8.44
C MET A 201 -13.53 -0.13 -9.01
N ARG A 202 -13.18 -0.89 -10.06
CA ARG A 202 -13.99 -1.99 -10.60
C ARG A 202 -13.61 -3.29 -9.91
N THR A 203 -14.49 -4.29 -10.02
CA THR A 203 -14.20 -5.68 -9.63
C THR A 203 -14.35 -6.56 -10.87
N GLU A 204 -13.31 -7.31 -11.19
CA GLU A 204 -13.28 -8.26 -12.30
C GLU A 204 -13.23 -9.67 -11.72
N PHE A 205 -14.10 -10.55 -12.20
CA PHE A 205 -14.24 -11.91 -11.70
C PHE A 205 -13.88 -12.91 -12.80
N VAL A 206 -12.87 -13.73 -12.54
CA VAL A 206 -12.40 -14.76 -13.47
C VAL A 206 -12.34 -16.06 -12.69
N ASP A 207 -13.12 -17.06 -13.09
CA ASP A 207 -13.05 -18.38 -12.46
C ASP A 207 -11.67 -19.02 -12.70
N MET A 208 -11.19 -19.83 -11.75
CA MET A 208 -9.87 -20.46 -11.85
C MET A 208 -9.77 -21.44 -13.04
N THR A 209 -10.89 -21.89 -13.62
CA THR A 209 -10.89 -22.62 -14.89
C THR A 209 -10.24 -21.86 -16.05
N GLU A 210 -10.25 -20.52 -16.04
CA GLU A 210 -9.52 -19.74 -17.06
C GLU A 210 -8.01 -19.90 -16.91
N VAL A 211 -7.49 -19.96 -15.67
CA VAL A 211 -6.06 -20.26 -15.43
C VAL A 211 -5.74 -21.64 -16.01
N LYS A 212 -6.61 -22.62 -15.76
CA LYS A 212 -6.45 -23.97 -16.30
C LYS A 212 -6.52 -24.00 -17.83
N ARG A 213 -7.45 -23.26 -18.44
CA ARG A 213 -7.56 -23.14 -19.90
C ARG A 213 -6.27 -22.60 -20.50
N ARG A 214 -5.70 -21.53 -19.93
CA ARG A 214 -4.43 -20.96 -20.41
C ARG A 214 -3.25 -21.92 -20.27
N LEU A 215 -3.23 -22.74 -19.21
CA LEU A 215 -2.24 -23.81 -19.06
C LEU A 215 -2.40 -24.89 -20.15
N ASP A 216 -3.62 -25.37 -20.36
CA ASP A 216 -3.92 -26.48 -21.28
C ASP A 216 -3.76 -26.08 -22.76
N GLU A 217 -4.16 -24.86 -23.12
CA GLU A 217 -4.15 -24.34 -24.50
C GLU A 217 -2.87 -23.56 -24.85
N GLY A 218 -1.92 -23.41 -23.93
CA GLY A 218 -0.66 -22.71 -24.20
C GLY A 218 -0.80 -21.18 -24.33
N ILE A 219 -1.70 -20.56 -23.57
CA ILE A 219 -2.01 -19.11 -23.68
C ILE A 219 -1.11 -18.30 -22.74
N TYR A 220 0.16 -18.28 -23.10
CA TYR A 220 1.23 -17.52 -22.46
C TYR A 220 2.36 -17.38 -23.49
N ASP A 221 3.31 -16.47 -23.25
CA ASP A 221 4.50 -16.35 -24.10
C ASP A 221 5.45 -17.54 -23.87
N GLU A 222 5.56 -18.44 -24.86
CA GLU A 222 6.46 -19.61 -24.77
C GLU A 222 7.95 -19.21 -24.68
N GLU A 223 8.37 -18.13 -25.35
CA GLU A 223 9.76 -17.66 -25.29
C GLU A 223 10.10 -17.15 -23.88
N GLU A 224 9.16 -16.42 -23.27
CA GLU A 224 9.31 -15.99 -21.89
C GLU A 224 9.31 -17.17 -20.93
N TYR A 225 8.45 -18.17 -21.14
CA TYR A 225 8.40 -19.35 -20.28
C TYR A 225 9.74 -20.10 -20.24
N GLU A 226 10.40 -20.28 -21.39
CA GLU A 226 11.72 -20.91 -21.44
C GLU A 226 12.76 -20.11 -20.65
N LYS A 227 12.72 -18.78 -20.73
CA LYS A 227 13.58 -17.92 -19.91
C LYS A 227 13.25 -18.07 -18.42
N ALA A 228 11.97 -18.07 -18.08
CA ALA A 228 11.47 -18.14 -16.71
C ALA A 228 11.87 -19.45 -16.03
N ILE A 229 11.60 -20.59 -16.66
CA ILE A 229 11.91 -21.90 -16.06
C ILE A 229 13.41 -22.13 -15.90
N ASN A 230 14.24 -21.63 -16.84
CA ASN A 230 15.70 -21.71 -16.74
C ASN A 230 16.24 -20.84 -15.60
N TRP A 231 15.70 -19.62 -15.45
CA TRP A 231 16.04 -18.76 -14.31
C TRP A 231 15.60 -19.38 -12.99
N THR A 232 14.38 -19.94 -12.92
CA THR A 232 13.86 -20.62 -11.72
C THR A 232 14.76 -21.78 -11.33
N ARG A 233 15.14 -22.65 -12.27
CA ARG A 233 16.05 -23.77 -11.99
C ARG A 233 17.43 -23.33 -11.50
N ALA A 234 17.92 -22.17 -11.97
CA ALA A 234 19.22 -21.66 -11.59
C ALA A 234 19.23 -20.93 -10.22
N ASN A 235 18.12 -20.28 -9.84
CA ASN A 235 18.08 -19.34 -8.72
C ASN A 235 17.16 -19.78 -7.56
N CYS A 236 16.11 -20.55 -7.84
CA CYS A 236 15.15 -20.99 -6.84
C CYS A 236 15.57 -22.35 -6.27
N ILE A 237 16.34 -22.33 -5.19
CA ILE A 237 16.87 -23.54 -4.56
C ILE A 237 15.75 -24.28 -3.84
N GLU A 238 15.49 -25.54 -4.20
CA GLU A 238 14.53 -26.38 -3.49
C GLU A 238 14.96 -26.62 -2.03
N GLY A 239 13.99 -26.52 -1.11
CA GLY A 239 14.16 -26.84 0.30
C GLY A 239 13.84 -28.28 0.63
N GLU A 240 13.93 -28.61 1.92
CA GLU A 240 13.56 -29.92 2.46
C GLU A 240 12.09 -30.26 2.17
N ASP A 241 11.82 -31.53 1.87
CA ASP A 241 10.45 -32.04 1.70
C ASP A 241 9.93 -32.58 3.04
N TYR A 242 9.19 -31.73 3.76
CA TYR A 242 8.61 -32.04 5.07
C TYR A 242 7.41 -33.02 5.01
N ASN A 243 6.96 -33.41 3.82
CA ASN A 243 5.93 -34.44 3.70
C ASN A 243 6.43 -35.79 4.24
N LYS A 244 5.54 -36.56 4.85
CA LYS A 244 5.87 -37.95 5.26
C LYS A 244 6.35 -38.74 4.04
N PRO A 245 7.35 -39.63 4.15
CA PRO A 245 7.92 -40.32 3.00
C PRO A 245 6.89 -41.00 2.08
N ALA A 246 5.79 -41.52 2.64
CA ALA A 246 4.72 -42.18 1.89
C ALA A 246 3.88 -41.25 1.01
N VAL A 247 3.88 -39.93 1.26
CA VAL A 247 3.11 -38.94 0.48
C VAL A 247 4.00 -38.01 -0.35
N GLN A 248 5.33 -38.12 -0.26
CA GLN A 248 6.26 -37.35 -1.08
C GLN A 248 6.03 -37.63 -2.57
N ALA A 249 6.05 -36.57 -3.38
CA ALA A 249 5.91 -36.67 -4.83
C ALA A 249 7.21 -37.18 -5.47
N SER A 250 7.10 -37.89 -6.60
CA SER A 250 8.30 -38.27 -7.36
C SER A 250 8.99 -37.04 -7.95
N ARG A 251 10.28 -37.17 -8.31
CA ARG A 251 11.05 -36.09 -8.94
C ARG A 251 10.36 -35.57 -10.19
N GLU A 252 9.84 -36.47 -11.03
CA GLU A 252 9.13 -36.12 -12.27
C GLU A 252 7.83 -35.35 -12.01
N ARG A 253 7.13 -35.64 -10.92
CA ARG A 253 5.94 -34.86 -10.53
C ARG A 253 6.34 -33.48 -10.04
N LYS A 254 7.35 -33.38 -9.18
CA LYS A 254 7.88 -32.13 -8.67
C LYS A 254 8.34 -31.19 -9.81
N ASP A 255 9.03 -31.74 -10.80
CA ASP A 255 9.46 -30.97 -11.98
C ASP A 255 8.27 -30.43 -12.79
N ARG A 256 7.18 -31.19 -12.95
CA ARG A 256 5.93 -30.69 -13.57
C ARG A 256 5.23 -29.65 -12.71
N ASP A 257 5.28 -29.77 -11.40
CA ASP A 257 4.70 -28.79 -10.48
C ASP A 257 5.45 -27.46 -10.63
N TRP A 258 6.78 -27.48 -10.77
CA TRP A 258 7.58 -26.28 -11.10
C TRP A 258 7.14 -25.61 -12.39
N GLU A 259 7.03 -26.38 -13.47
CA GLU A 259 6.60 -25.85 -14.78
C GLU A 259 5.22 -25.19 -14.68
N THR A 260 4.30 -25.80 -13.93
CA THR A 260 2.96 -25.27 -13.71
C THR A 260 3.01 -23.98 -12.89
N SER A 261 3.75 -23.97 -11.78
CA SER A 261 3.89 -22.80 -10.90
C SER A 261 4.50 -21.59 -11.61
N VAL A 262 5.50 -21.79 -12.48
CA VAL A 262 6.08 -20.72 -13.31
C VAL A 262 5.04 -20.18 -14.30
N LYS A 263 4.33 -21.06 -15.01
CA LYS A 263 3.27 -20.64 -15.94
C LYS A 263 2.13 -19.92 -15.24
N MET A 264 1.75 -20.34 -14.03
CA MET A 264 0.74 -19.65 -13.22
C MET A 264 1.15 -18.21 -12.91
N ALA A 265 2.42 -17.97 -12.54
CA ALA A 265 2.92 -16.62 -12.29
C ALA A 265 2.79 -15.72 -13.52
N MET A 266 3.15 -16.22 -14.71
CA MET A 266 2.99 -15.52 -15.99
C MET A 266 1.52 -15.26 -16.31
N ILE A 267 0.66 -16.28 -16.18
CA ILE A 267 -0.78 -16.19 -16.46
C ILE A 267 -1.46 -15.19 -15.54
N PHE A 268 -1.15 -15.21 -14.24
CA PHE A 268 -1.71 -14.27 -13.27
C PHE A 268 -1.34 -12.82 -13.62
N ARG A 269 -0.05 -12.58 -13.92
CA ARG A 269 0.43 -11.27 -14.39
C ARG A 269 -0.30 -10.83 -15.65
N ASP A 270 -0.37 -11.69 -16.65
CA ASP A 270 -0.98 -11.38 -17.94
C ASP A 270 -2.49 -11.13 -17.82
N LEU A 271 -3.18 -11.83 -16.90
CA LEU A 271 -4.57 -11.53 -16.55
C LEU A 271 -4.70 -10.14 -15.90
N MET A 272 -3.77 -9.73 -15.03
CA MET A 272 -3.82 -8.40 -14.41
C MET A 272 -3.63 -7.27 -15.44
N ILE A 273 -2.53 -7.30 -16.19
CA ILE A 273 -2.06 -6.15 -16.97
C ILE A 273 -2.11 -6.34 -18.49
N GLY A 274 -2.43 -7.53 -18.98
CA GLY A 274 -2.37 -7.88 -20.39
C GLY A 274 -0.96 -8.23 -20.84
N ASN A 275 -0.85 -8.76 -22.06
CA ASN A 275 0.42 -9.10 -22.68
C ASN A 275 0.29 -9.02 -24.21
N PRO A 276 0.97 -8.06 -24.88
CA PRO A 276 0.93 -7.91 -26.33
C PRO A 276 1.33 -9.18 -27.10
N LYS A 277 2.21 -10.02 -26.55
CA LYS A 277 2.65 -11.27 -27.20
C LYS A 277 1.52 -12.28 -27.39
N LEU A 278 0.51 -12.26 -26.51
CA LEU A 278 -0.69 -13.08 -26.68
C LEU A 278 -1.47 -12.69 -27.94
N LYS A 279 -1.49 -11.41 -28.29
CA LYS A 279 -2.15 -10.95 -29.52
C LYS A 279 -1.44 -11.52 -30.75
N ASP A 280 -0.12 -11.51 -30.75
CA ASP A 280 0.71 -12.04 -31.84
C ASP A 280 0.51 -13.56 -31.99
N ALA A 281 0.26 -14.26 -30.88
CA ALA A 281 -0.10 -15.68 -30.83
C ALA A 281 -1.58 -15.99 -31.19
N GLY A 282 -2.39 -14.97 -31.53
CA GLY A 282 -3.80 -15.14 -31.93
C GLY A 282 -4.82 -14.98 -30.80
N PHE A 283 -4.38 -14.73 -29.56
CA PHE A 283 -5.20 -14.55 -28.36
C PHE A 283 -5.44 -13.05 -28.09
N GLY A 284 -6.09 -12.40 -29.05
CA GLY A 284 -6.30 -10.95 -29.04
C GLY A 284 -7.13 -10.46 -27.84
N GLU A 285 -8.15 -11.22 -27.43
CA GLU A 285 -8.97 -10.87 -26.26
C GLU A 285 -8.15 -10.95 -24.97
N GLU A 286 -7.42 -12.05 -24.78
CA GLU A 286 -6.61 -12.33 -23.60
C GLU A 286 -5.45 -11.35 -23.45
N SER A 287 -4.95 -10.82 -24.56
CA SER A 287 -3.86 -9.83 -24.59
C SER A 287 -4.17 -8.52 -23.87
N HIS A 288 -5.44 -8.19 -23.67
CA HIS A 288 -5.85 -6.94 -23.04
C HIS A 288 -5.74 -6.97 -21.51
N GLY A 289 -5.77 -8.14 -20.88
CA GLY A 289 -5.84 -8.25 -19.41
C GLY A 289 -7.08 -7.57 -18.82
N ARG A 290 -7.03 -7.27 -17.52
CA ARG A 290 -8.19 -6.80 -16.73
C ARG A 290 -7.99 -5.40 -16.10
N ASN A 291 -6.93 -4.69 -16.49
CA ASN A 291 -6.55 -3.38 -15.94
C ASN A 291 -6.49 -3.38 -14.40
N ALA A 292 -5.99 -4.48 -13.84
CA ALA A 292 -5.96 -4.71 -12.41
C ALA A 292 -4.72 -4.07 -11.79
N ILE A 293 -4.92 -3.19 -10.82
CA ILE A 293 -3.82 -2.65 -10.00
C ILE A 293 -3.49 -3.56 -8.81
N THR A 294 -4.45 -4.42 -8.45
CA THR A 294 -4.30 -5.46 -7.44
C THR A 294 -5.22 -6.63 -7.78
N GLY A 295 -4.95 -7.81 -7.24
CA GLY A 295 -5.83 -8.96 -7.37
C GLY A 295 -5.60 -9.97 -6.26
N GLY A 296 -6.23 -11.13 -6.41
CA GLY A 296 -5.98 -12.25 -5.53
C GLY A 296 -6.36 -13.57 -6.17
N PHE A 297 -5.78 -14.64 -5.64
CA PHE A 297 -6.02 -16.01 -6.11
C PHE A 297 -6.63 -16.85 -5.02
N GLN A 298 -7.79 -17.42 -5.30
CA GLN A 298 -8.55 -18.18 -4.31
C GLN A 298 -7.73 -19.40 -3.87
N GLY A 299 -7.23 -20.19 -4.81
CA GLY A 299 -6.46 -21.41 -4.57
C GLY A 299 -7.27 -22.44 -3.79
N GLN A 300 -7.26 -22.31 -2.46
CA GLN A 300 -7.96 -23.23 -1.58
C GLN A 300 -9.49 -23.09 -1.72
N ARG A 301 -10.24 -24.19 -1.84
CA ARG A 301 -9.80 -25.60 -1.80
C ARG A 301 -9.73 -26.22 -3.19
N GLN A 302 -10.59 -25.78 -4.10
CA GLN A 302 -10.93 -26.50 -5.31
C GLN A 302 -9.75 -26.59 -6.28
N TRP A 303 -8.93 -25.54 -6.37
CA TRP A 303 -7.73 -25.58 -7.19
C TRP A 303 -6.66 -26.44 -6.53
N THR A 304 -6.30 -26.14 -5.28
CA THR A 304 -5.17 -26.78 -4.58
C THR A 304 -5.41 -28.26 -4.23
N ASP A 305 -6.67 -28.71 -4.19
CA ASP A 305 -7.02 -30.11 -4.04
C ASP A 305 -6.66 -30.95 -5.29
N TYR A 306 -6.31 -30.31 -6.42
CA TYR A 306 -6.01 -30.97 -7.69
C TYR A 306 -4.73 -30.46 -8.39
N MET A 307 -4.59 -29.14 -8.53
CA MET A 307 -3.48 -28.45 -9.20
C MET A 307 -2.44 -27.91 -8.20
N PRO A 308 -1.18 -27.69 -8.62
CA PRO A 308 -0.17 -27.01 -7.80
C PRO A 308 -0.69 -25.70 -7.22
N ASN A 309 -0.33 -25.40 -5.97
CA ASN A 309 -0.80 -24.20 -5.29
C ASN A 309 -0.25 -22.89 -5.90
N GLY A 310 -0.78 -21.77 -5.42
CA GLY A 310 -0.42 -20.43 -5.89
C GLY A 310 0.91 -19.91 -5.35
N ASP A 311 1.58 -20.63 -4.44
CA ASP A 311 2.59 -20.05 -3.56
C ASP A 311 3.71 -19.35 -4.34
N PHE A 312 4.33 -20.06 -5.28
CA PHE A 312 5.40 -19.50 -6.11
C PHE A 312 4.92 -18.30 -6.95
N ALA A 313 3.72 -18.37 -7.52
CA ALA A 313 3.18 -17.28 -8.32
C ALA A 313 2.92 -16.03 -7.46
N GLU A 314 2.34 -16.21 -6.27
CA GLU A 314 2.09 -15.14 -5.31
C GLU A 314 3.40 -14.52 -4.79
N VAL A 315 4.42 -15.33 -4.50
CA VAL A 315 5.77 -14.87 -4.13
C VAL A 315 6.36 -14.00 -5.22
N LEU A 316 6.43 -14.50 -6.46
CA LEU A 316 7.11 -13.81 -7.55
C LEU A 316 6.37 -12.53 -7.95
N LEU A 317 5.03 -12.54 -7.98
CA LEU A 317 4.25 -11.33 -8.27
C LEU A 317 4.54 -10.21 -7.25
N ASN A 318 4.50 -10.53 -5.95
CA ASN A 318 4.74 -9.55 -4.88
C ASN A 318 6.23 -9.21 -4.67
N THR A 319 7.15 -9.90 -5.35
CA THR A 319 8.60 -9.63 -5.30
C THR A 319 8.98 -8.55 -6.32
N SER A 320 9.94 -7.70 -5.95
CA SER A 320 10.44 -6.60 -6.79
C SER A 320 11.42 -7.03 -7.89
N PHE A 321 11.46 -8.33 -8.21
CA PHE A 321 12.29 -8.90 -9.26
C PHE A 321 11.77 -10.29 -9.67
N ASP A 322 12.05 -10.69 -10.91
CA ASP A 322 11.87 -12.05 -11.41
C ASP A 322 12.87 -12.34 -12.55
N TRP A 323 12.58 -13.34 -13.39
CA TRP A 323 13.40 -13.68 -14.56
C TRP A 323 13.56 -12.55 -15.59
N ASN A 324 12.72 -11.51 -15.55
CA ASN A 324 12.85 -10.31 -16.38
C ASN A 324 13.68 -9.20 -15.74
N GLY A 325 14.23 -9.43 -14.56
CA GLY A 325 15.04 -8.48 -13.81
C GLY A 325 14.26 -7.77 -12.72
N ILE A 326 14.83 -6.69 -12.20
CA ILE A 326 14.25 -5.85 -11.15
C ILE A 326 13.08 -5.05 -11.72
N ARG A 327 11.94 -5.04 -11.02
CA ARG A 327 10.70 -4.39 -11.46
C ARG A 327 9.82 -3.94 -10.30
N GLU A 328 8.81 -3.14 -10.61
CA GLU A 328 7.71 -2.87 -9.67
C GLU A 328 7.07 -4.20 -9.20
N PRO A 329 6.88 -4.40 -7.89
CA PRO A 329 6.14 -5.54 -7.37
C PRO A 329 4.64 -5.36 -7.65
N PHE A 330 3.97 -6.44 -8.07
CA PHE A 330 2.51 -6.47 -8.13
C PHE A 330 1.94 -6.60 -6.71
N VAL A 331 0.69 -6.17 -6.50
CA VAL A 331 -0.04 -6.41 -5.26
C VAL A 331 -1.02 -7.54 -5.46
N PHE A 332 -0.70 -8.72 -4.93
CA PHE A 332 -1.49 -9.93 -5.19
C PHE A 332 -1.74 -10.73 -3.90
N ALA A 333 -3.02 -10.90 -3.55
CA ALA A 333 -3.41 -11.49 -2.28
C ALA A 333 -3.61 -13.01 -2.37
N THR A 334 -2.96 -13.72 -1.45
CA THR A 334 -3.24 -15.13 -1.14
C THR A 334 -4.70 -15.29 -0.72
N GLU A 335 -5.29 -16.43 -1.08
CA GLU A 335 -6.66 -16.83 -0.72
C GLU A 335 -7.75 -15.86 -1.18
N ASN A 336 -7.44 -15.06 -2.21
CA ASN A 336 -8.30 -14.02 -2.76
C ASN A 336 -8.81 -13.04 -1.69
N ASP A 337 -8.05 -12.84 -0.60
CA ASP A 337 -8.46 -11.93 0.48
C ASP A 337 -8.32 -10.47 0.05
N SER A 338 -9.37 -9.96 -0.58
CA SER A 338 -9.49 -8.59 -1.06
C SER A 338 -9.32 -7.55 0.05
N LEU A 339 -9.66 -7.90 1.29
CA LEU A 339 -9.50 -7.01 2.45
C LEU A 339 -8.08 -7.01 3.04
N ASN A 340 -7.23 -7.96 2.65
CA ASN A 340 -5.77 -7.86 2.84
C ASN A 340 -5.09 -7.18 1.66
N ALA A 341 -5.58 -7.44 0.44
CA ALA A 341 -5.07 -6.83 -0.79
C ALA A 341 -5.11 -5.31 -0.73
N MET A 342 -6.19 -4.72 -0.20
CA MET A 342 -6.33 -3.27 -0.12
C MET A 342 -5.30 -2.60 0.80
N PRO A 343 -5.08 -3.04 2.05
CA PRO A 343 -3.96 -2.57 2.86
C PRO A 343 -2.57 -2.79 2.24
N MET A 344 -2.34 -3.91 1.54
CA MET A 344 -1.11 -4.07 0.76
C MET A 344 -1.01 -2.98 -0.32
N LEU A 345 -2.08 -2.76 -1.09
CA LEU A 345 -2.12 -1.72 -2.10
C LEU A 345 -1.89 -0.33 -1.50
N PHE A 346 -2.47 -0.03 -0.34
CA PHE A 346 -2.24 1.23 0.37
C PHE A 346 -0.77 1.40 0.73
N GLY A 347 -0.15 0.38 1.33
CA GLY A 347 1.28 0.40 1.63
C GLY A 347 2.12 0.61 0.38
N HIS A 348 1.86 -0.16 -0.68
CA HIS A 348 2.58 -0.08 -1.94
C HIS A 348 2.50 1.31 -2.59
N LEU A 349 1.30 1.89 -2.67
CA LEU A 349 1.10 3.22 -3.26
C LEU A 349 1.69 4.36 -2.40
N LEU A 350 1.91 4.14 -1.10
CA LEU A 350 2.48 5.13 -0.19
C LEU A 350 4.02 5.06 -0.10
N THR A 351 4.59 3.87 -0.29
CA THR A 351 6.04 3.63 -0.09
C THR A 351 6.79 3.25 -1.37
N ASN A 352 6.09 2.84 -2.41
CA ASN A 352 6.64 2.26 -3.63
C ASN A 352 7.44 0.96 -3.40
N THR A 353 7.22 0.27 -2.27
CA THR A 353 7.92 -0.97 -1.90
C THR A 353 7.01 -2.20 -2.06
N ALA A 354 7.62 -3.37 -2.14
CA ALA A 354 6.92 -4.65 -1.99
C ALA A 354 6.19 -4.75 -0.64
N GLN A 355 5.18 -5.61 -0.59
CA GLN A 355 4.28 -5.75 0.56
C GLN A 355 4.23 -7.20 1.02
N ILE A 356 4.19 -7.40 2.32
CA ILE A 356 4.17 -8.71 2.94
C ILE A 356 2.71 -9.08 3.22
N PHE A 357 2.25 -10.17 2.63
CA PHE A 357 1.04 -10.85 3.07
C PHE A 357 1.41 -11.82 4.20
N SER A 358 0.60 -11.90 5.27
CA SER A 358 0.86 -12.83 6.37
C SER A 358 -0.39 -13.25 7.14
N ASP A 359 -0.41 -14.48 7.65
CA ASP A 359 -1.28 -14.82 8.78
C ASP A 359 -0.69 -14.24 10.07
N VAL A 360 -1.57 -13.68 10.90
CA VAL A 360 -1.33 -13.33 12.31
C VAL A 360 -1.48 -14.62 13.13
N ARG A 361 -0.48 -15.50 12.99
CA ARG A 361 -0.62 -16.92 13.35
C ARG A 361 -0.61 -17.17 14.85
N THR A 362 0.38 -16.63 15.58
CA THR A 362 0.57 -16.97 16.99
C THR A 362 1.11 -15.79 17.79
N TYR A 363 0.54 -15.54 18.97
CA TYR A 363 1.16 -14.70 19.99
C TYR A 363 2.05 -15.56 20.89
N TRP A 364 3.32 -15.19 20.98
CA TRP A 364 4.30 -15.81 21.86
C TRP A 364 4.57 -14.89 23.05
N SER A 365 3.97 -15.22 24.19
CA SER A 365 4.30 -14.56 25.45
C SER A 365 5.71 -14.93 25.92
N PRO A 366 6.40 -14.06 26.68
CA PRO A 366 7.73 -14.37 27.21
C PRO A 366 7.76 -15.68 28.00
N ALA A 367 6.75 -15.91 28.84
CA ALA A 367 6.61 -17.14 29.62
C ALA A 367 6.38 -18.38 28.75
N ALA A 368 5.63 -18.26 27.64
CA ALA A 368 5.41 -19.36 26.73
C ALA A 368 6.69 -19.75 25.99
N VAL A 369 7.49 -18.76 25.58
CA VAL A 369 8.81 -19.01 24.97
C VAL A 369 9.74 -19.69 25.95
N GLU A 370 9.93 -19.13 27.15
CA GLU A 370 10.83 -19.72 28.17
C GLU A 370 10.43 -21.15 28.52
N ARG A 371 9.13 -21.44 28.64
CA ARG A 371 8.63 -22.79 28.93
C ARG A 371 8.98 -23.81 27.85
N VAL A 372 8.97 -23.43 26.56
CA VAL A 372 9.13 -24.39 25.44
C VAL A 372 10.55 -24.44 24.89
N THR A 373 11.35 -23.38 25.09
CA THR A 373 12.73 -23.30 24.61
C THR A 373 13.77 -23.36 25.73
N GLY A 374 13.36 -23.14 26.98
CA GLY A 374 14.28 -22.94 28.10
C GLY A 374 15.03 -21.60 28.08
N LYS A 375 14.72 -20.71 27.12
CA LYS A 375 15.38 -19.41 26.93
C LYS A 375 14.41 -18.24 27.06
N LYS A 376 14.89 -17.14 27.62
CA LYS A 376 14.13 -15.88 27.70
C LYS A 376 14.26 -15.06 26.43
N LEU A 377 13.17 -14.40 26.02
CA LEU A 377 13.22 -13.36 25.00
C LEU A 377 14.01 -12.15 25.52
N THR A 378 14.71 -11.48 24.61
CA THR A 378 15.55 -10.29 24.89
C THR A 378 15.28 -9.19 23.86
N GLY A 379 15.93 -8.03 24.00
CA GLY A 379 15.79 -6.91 23.06
C GLY A 379 14.35 -6.40 22.98
N LEU A 380 13.91 -6.05 21.76
CA LEU A 380 12.53 -5.61 21.51
C LEU A 380 11.50 -6.70 21.84
N ALA A 381 11.84 -7.98 21.66
CA ALA A 381 10.94 -9.11 21.88
C ALA A 381 10.71 -9.46 23.35
N LYS A 382 11.37 -8.78 24.31
CA LYS A 382 11.33 -9.15 25.74
C LYS A 382 9.91 -9.18 26.35
N GLU A 383 8.98 -8.39 25.82
CA GLU A 383 7.58 -8.31 26.28
C GLU A 383 6.63 -9.22 25.47
N GLY A 384 7.18 -10.04 24.59
CA GLY A 384 6.45 -10.93 23.70
C GLY A 384 6.56 -10.51 22.23
N MET A 385 6.10 -11.39 21.35
CA MET A 385 6.14 -11.20 19.90
C MET A 385 4.97 -11.91 19.23
N ILE A 386 4.68 -11.52 18.00
CA ILE A 386 3.68 -12.14 17.12
C ILE A 386 4.42 -12.85 15.99
N HIS A 387 4.07 -14.11 15.74
CA HIS A 387 4.53 -14.86 14.58
C HIS A 387 3.65 -14.51 13.39
N LEU A 388 4.22 -13.77 12.45
CA LEU A 388 3.63 -13.48 11.16
C LEU A 388 4.19 -14.50 10.16
N LEU A 389 3.33 -15.36 9.64
CA LEU A 389 3.73 -16.44 8.74
C LEU A 389 2.58 -16.76 7.80
N ASN A 390 2.73 -16.45 6.51
CA ASN A 390 1.69 -16.80 5.55
C ASN A 390 1.68 -18.30 5.27
N SER A 391 0.57 -18.81 4.72
CA SER A 391 0.36 -20.21 4.34
C SER A 391 1.14 -20.67 3.09
N GLY A 392 2.34 -20.14 2.88
CA GLY A 392 3.27 -20.60 1.84
C GLY A 392 3.99 -19.48 1.09
N ALA A 393 3.34 -18.34 0.89
CA ALA A 393 3.83 -17.28 0.02
C ALA A 393 4.08 -15.94 0.73
N THR A 394 5.21 -15.31 0.50
CA THR A 394 5.32 -13.86 0.70
C THR A 394 6.45 -13.30 -0.15
N THR A 395 6.51 -11.98 -0.32
CA THR A 395 7.55 -11.32 -1.13
C THR A 395 8.97 -11.68 -0.66
N LEU A 396 9.91 -11.93 -1.60
CA LEU A 396 11.31 -12.21 -1.26
C LEU A 396 12.05 -10.99 -0.71
N ASP A 397 11.53 -9.78 -0.98
CA ASP A 397 11.98 -8.54 -0.36
C ASP A 397 11.89 -8.63 1.18
N ALA A 398 10.93 -9.41 1.70
CA ALA A 398 10.71 -9.59 3.13
C ALA A 398 11.78 -10.44 3.82
N THR A 399 12.70 -11.06 3.09
CA THR A 399 13.89 -11.67 3.71
C THR A 399 14.69 -10.65 4.53
N GLY A 400 14.51 -9.35 4.21
CA GLY A 400 15.20 -8.24 4.84
C GLY A 400 16.63 -8.11 4.35
N GLN A 401 16.99 -8.70 3.21
CA GLN A 401 18.39 -8.78 2.75
C GLN A 401 18.82 -7.61 1.85
N GLN A 402 17.93 -6.65 1.59
CA GLN A 402 18.31 -5.44 0.86
C GLN A 402 18.97 -4.45 1.84
N MET A 403 20.07 -3.83 1.43
CA MET A 403 20.87 -2.97 2.32
C MET A 403 21.06 -1.57 1.77
N ASP A 404 20.98 -0.55 2.61
CA ASP A 404 21.40 0.80 2.23
C ASP A 404 22.93 0.89 2.13
N LYS A 405 23.44 2.06 1.73
CA LYS A 405 24.88 2.34 1.63
C LYS A 405 25.64 2.20 2.96
N ASP A 406 24.92 2.28 4.09
CA ASP A 406 25.46 2.22 5.44
C ASP A 406 25.37 0.80 6.03
N GLY A 407 24.82 -0.16 5.26
CA GLY A 407 24.68 -1.56 5.65
C GLY A 407 23.42 -1.87 6.46
N ASN A 408 22.49 -0.93 6.61
CA ASN A 408 21.23 -1.19 7.31
C ASN A 408 20.28 -1.98 6.40
N HIS A 409 19.54 -2.91 7.00
CA HIS A 409 18.56 -3.74 6.30
C HIS A 409 17.24 -2.97 6.06
N LEU A 410 16.66 -3.11 4.87
CA LEU A 410 15.38 -2.51 4.51
C LEU A 410 14.66 -3.26 3.38
N MET A 411 13.46 -2.78 3.01
CA MET A 411 12.82 -3.06 1.73
C MET A 411 12.78 -1.76 0.91
N LYS A 412 13.29 -1.80 -0.32
CA LYS A 412 13.51 -0.63 -1.17
C LYS A 412 12.43 -0.51 -2.25
N PRO A 413 12.20 0.71 -2.77
CA PRO A 413 11.61 0.87 -4.10
C PRO A 413 12.50 0.20 -5.14
N PHE A 414 11.91 -0.43 -6.15
CA PHE A 414 12.63 -1.32 -7.06
C PHE A 414 13.79 -0.64 -7.81
N TRP A 415 13.67 0.64 -8.17
CA TRP A 415 14.73 1.40 -8.84
C TRP A 415 15.98 1.64 -7.97
N ASN A 416 15.90 1.36 -6.67
CA ASN A 416 17.04 1.40 -5.74
C ASN A 416 17.57 0.01 -5.38
N ILE A 417 16.92 -1.06 -5.85
CA ILE A 417 17.38 -2.44 -5.65
C ILE A 417 18.55 -2.70 -6.61
N THR A 418 19.56 -3.41 -6.11
CA THR A 418 20.73 -3.83 -6.88
C THR A 418 20.70 -5.34 -7.13
N GLU A 419 21.43 -5.81 -8.14
CA GLU A 419 21.59 -7.27 -8.40
C GLU A 419 22.13 -8.03 -7.18
N GLU A 420 22.96 -7.38 -6.36
CA GLU A 420 23.47 -7.98 -5.13
C GLU A 420 22.37 -8.11 -4.05
N ASP A 421 21.45 -7.14 -3.96
CA ASP A 421 20.26 -7.28 -3.10
C ASP A 421 19.40 -8.47 -3.55
N VAL A 422 19.16 -8.60 -4.86
CA VAL A 422 18.41 -9.71 -5.47
C VAL A 422 19.04 -11.05 -5.10
N LYS A 423 20.35 -11.17 -5.32
CA LYS A 423 21.11 -12.38 -5.00
C LYS A 423 20.99 -12.75 -3.52
N ARG A 424 21.16 -11.81 -2.59
CA ARG A 424 21.02 -12.10 -1.15
C ARG A 424 19.61 -12.53 -0.76
N CYS A 425 18.57 -11.94 -1.36
CA CYS A 425 17.18 -12.36 -1.12
C CYS A 425 16.96 -13.82 -1.57
N LEU A 426 17.46 -14.19 -2.75
CA LEU A 426 17.37 -15.56 -3.27
C LEU A 426 18.19 -16.57 -2.44
N GLU A 427 19.44 -16.23 -2.08
CA GLU A 427 20.31 -17.10 -1.30
C GLU A 427 19.74 -17.44 0.09
N ASN A 428 18.95 -16.53 0.67
CA ASN A 428 18.27 -16.70 1.96
C ASN A 428 16.87 -17.30 1.85
N THR A 429 16.46 -17.75 0.66
CA THR A 429 15.17 -18.41 0.43
C THR A 429 15.37 -19.86 0.00
N ARG A 430 14.49 -20.74 0.47
CA ARG A 430 14.34 -22.11 -0.03
C ARG A 430 12.91 -22.32 -0.48
N PHE A 431 12.73 -23.05 -1.58
CA PHE A 431 11.42 -23.38 -2.12
C PHE A 431 11.04 -24.80 -1.74
N CYS A 432 10.27 -24.96 -0.67
CA CYS A 432 9.93 -26.26 -0.11
C CYS A 432 8.73 -26.87 -0.85
N PRO A 433 8.74 -28.17 -1.19
CA PRO A 433 7.55 -28.85 -1.67
C PRO A 433 6.37 -28.67 -0.72
N ALA A 434 5.24 -28.21 -1.24
CA ALA A 434 4.07 -27.91 -0.44
C ALA A 434 3.58 -29.13 0.37
N ASN A 435 3.02 -28.88 1.56
CA ASN A 435 2.44 -29.93 2.39
C ASN A 435 1.20 -30.51 1.69
N ARG A 436 1.31 -31.75 1.20
CA ARG A 436 0.30 -32.42 0.37
C ARG A 436 -0.94 -32.89 1.14
N GLU A 437 -0.90 -32.88 2.47
CA GLU A 437 -2.10 -33.09 3.29
C GLU A 437 -3.06 -31.89 3.15
N TYR A 438 -2.54 -30.67 2.90
CA TYR A 438 -3.32 -29.46 2.61
C TYR A 438 -3.41 -29.17 1.11
N PHE A 439 -2.28 -29.18 0.41
CA PHE A 439 -2.14 -28.85 -1.02
C PHE A 439 -1.90 -30.11 -1.83
N ARG A 440 -2.95 -30.91 -2.03
CA ARG A 440 -2.86 -32.24 -2.67
C ARG A 440 -2.22 -32.20 -4.06
N GLY A 441 -2.44 -31.11 -4.79
CA GLY A 441 -1.89 -30.86 -6.12
C GLY A 441 -0.40 -30.52 -6.15
N GLY A 442 0.25 -30.30 -5.01
CA GLY A 442 1.66 -29.92 -4.92
C GLY A 442 1.88 -28.40 -4.95
N GLY A 443 3.06 -27.97 -5.39
CA GLY A 443 3.49 -26.57 -5.37
C GLY A 443 4.72 -26.35 -4.48
N TYR A 444 5.13 -25.09 -4.33
CA TYR A 444 6.38 -24.71 -3.69
C TYR A 444 6.25 -23.46 -2.82
N SER A 445 6.36 -23.61 -1.51
CA SER A 445 6.33 -22.51 -0.54
C SER A 445 7.70 -21.84 -0.39
N SER A 446 7.72 -20.53 -0.14
CA SER A 446 8.95 -19.76 0.07
C SER A 446 9.37 -19.79 1.55
N GLN A 447 10.24 -20.73 1.93
CA GLN A 447 10.83 -20.81 3.25
C GLN A 447 11.96 -19.78 3.40
N PHE A 448 11.80 -18.84 4.33
CA PHE A 448 12.87 -18.00 4.85
C PHE A 448 12.52 -17.47 6.24
N LYS A 449 13.51 -16.88 6.92
CA LYS A 449 13.31 -16.08 8.13
C LYS A 449 13.67 -14.63 7.80
N THR A 450 12.76 -13.70 8.06
CA THR A 450 13.09 -12.27 8.06
C THR A 450 14.16 -12.02 9.12
N SER A 451 15.41 -11.85 8.68
CA SER A 451 16.60 -11.87 9.55
C SER A 451 17.17 -10.48 9.73
N ALA A 452 16.29 -9.54 10.05
CA ALA A 452 16.62 -8.13 10.23
C ALA A 452 15.66 -7.47 11.22
N GLU A 453 16.19 -6.54 12.01
CA GLU A 453 15.38 -5.57 12.74
C GLU A 453 15.04 -4.41 11.81
N MET A 454 13.78 -4.35 11.35
CA MET A 454 13.30 -3.31 10.44
C MET A 454 12.06 -2.63 11.03
N PRO A 455 11.93 -1.30 10.94
CA PRO A 455 10.66 -0.65 11.22
C PRO A 455 9.63 -1.13 10.20
N VAL A 456 8.46 -1.55 10.68
CA VAL A 456 7.37 -2.00 9.82
C VAL A 456 6.03 -1.54 10.37
N THR A 457 5.04 -1.48 9.48
CA THR A 457 3.65 -1.17 9.82
C THR A 457 2.76 -2.31 9.36
N MET A 458 2.14 -3.00 10.31
CA MET A 458 1.09 -3.99 10.02
C MET A 458 -0.25 -3.26 9.90
N SER A 459 -1.04 -3.59 8.88
CA SER A 459 -2.35 -2.98 8.64
C SER A 459 -3.39 -4.00 8.16
N ARG A 460 -4.66 -3.72 8.44
CA ARG A 460 -5.78 -4.56 8.01
C ARG A 460 -7.05 -3.74 7.79
N LEU A 461 -7.72 -3.98 6.68
CA LEU A 461 -9.06 -3.47 6.42
C LEU A 461 -10.08 -4.54 6.82
N ASN A 462 -11.15 -4.16 7.49
CA ASN A 462 -12.26 -5.05 7.80
C ASN A 462 -13.59 -4.40 7.41
N LEU A 463 -14.56 -5.20 6.99
CA LEU A 463 -15.89 -4.72 6.64
C LEU A 463 -16.88 -5.09 7.75
N ILE A 464 -17.39 -4.09 8.46
CA ILE A 464 -18.28 -4.28 9.61
C ILE A 464 -19.71 -3.97 9.20
N LYS A 465 -20.62 -4.95 9.33
CA LYS A 465 -22.03 -4.78 8.97
C LYS A 465 -22.66 -3.64 9.80
N GLY A 466 -23.28 -2.68 9.12
CA GLY A 466 -23.92 -1.51 9.74
C GLY A 466 -22.99 -0.33 10.00
N LEU A 467 -21.67 -0.50 9.78
CA LEU A 467 -20.67 0.56 9.93
C LEU A 467 -19.94 0.84 8.61
N GLY A 468 -19.57 -0.20 7.86
CA GLY A 468 -18.75 -0.09 6.66
C GLY A 468 -17.29 -0.51 6.91
N PRO A 469 -16.34 -0.10 6.04
CA PRO A 469 -14.93 -0.43 6.20
C PRO A 469 -14.32 0.26 7.42
N VAL A 470 -13.43 -0.43 8.13
CA VAL A 470 -12.57 0.14 9.18
C VAL A 470 -11.12 -0.32 8.99
N LEU A 471 -10.16 0.55 9.32
CA LEU A 471 -8.73 0.28 9.20
C LEU A 471 -8.08 0.07 10.57
N GLN A 472 -7.25 -0.97 10.69
CA GLN A 472 -6.37 -1.22 11.83
C GLN A 472 -4.91 -1.01 11.43
N ILE A 473 -4.11 -0.41 12.31
CA ILE A 473 -2.71 -0.07 12.08
C ILE A 473 -1.90 -0.43 13.33
N ALA A 474 -0.79 -1.12 13.18
CA ALA A 474 0.15 -1.41 14.25
C ALA A 474 1.58 -1.19 13.75
N GLU A 475 2.18 -0.04 14.09
CA GLU A 475 3.61 0.19 13.88
C GLU A 475 4.43 -0.65 14.87
N GLY A 476 5.56 -1.15 14.43
CA GLY A 476 6.44 -1.97 15.23
C GLY A 476 7.72 -2.30 14.50
N PHE A 477 8.31 -3.42 14.86
CA PHE A 477 9.57 -3.87 14.31
C PHE A 477 9.51 -5.35 13.98
N THR A 478 10.15 -5.75 12.88
CA THR A 478 10.62 -7.12 12.76
C THR A 478 11.77 -7.33 13.74
N VAL A 479 11.98 -8.55 14.22
CA VAL A 479 13.07 -8.85 15.17
C VAL A 479 13.82 -10.12 14.76
N ASP A 480 15.15 -10.06 14.82
CA ASP A 480 16.00 -11.22 14.63
C ASP A 480 16.25 -11.92 15.98
N ILE A 481 15.41 -12.90 16.31
CA ILE A 481 15.51 -13.65 17.56
C ILE A 481 16.59 -14.75 17.49
N ASP A 482 17.07 -15.18 18.67
CA ASP A 482 18.01 -16.30 18.84
C ASP A 482 17.62 -17.51 17.98
N SER A 483 18.59 -18.07 17.28
CA SER A 483 18.36 -19.12 16.28
C SER A 483 17.81 -20.42 16.87
N GLU A 484 18.14 -20.76 18.12
CA GLU A 484 17.57 -21.93 18.80
C GLU A 484 16.12 -21.68 19.22
N ILE A 485 15.79 -20.46 19.66
CA ILE A 485 14.40 -20.07 19.89
C ILE A 485 13.62 -20.19 18.58
N HIS A 486 14.09 -19.55 17.51
CA HIS A 486 13.44 -19.60 16.21
C HIS A 486 13.21 -21.04 15.75
N LYS A 487 14.24 -21.90 15.80
CA LYS A 487 14.15 -23.30 15.38
C LYS A 487 13.02 -24.04 16.10
N VAL A 488 13.00 -24.01 17.43
CA VAL A 488 11.97 -24.71 18.22
C VAL A 488 10.56 -24.18 17.92
N LEU A 489 10.39 -22.88 17.72
CA LEU A 489 9.08 -22.27 17.43
C LEU A 489 8.64 -22.47 15.97
N ASN A 490 9.58 -22.52 15.03
CA ASN A 490 9.31 -22.72 13.60
C ASN A 490 8.93 -24.17 13.30
N GLU A 491 9.71 -25.14 13.79
CA GLU A 491 9.50 -26.59 13.56
C GLU A 491 8.13 -27.08 14.07
N ARG A 492 7.59 -26.44 15.11
CA ARG A 492 6.27 -26.79 15.68
C ARG A 492 5.08 -26.10 15.01
N THR A 493 5.32 -25.15 14.11
CA THR A 493 4.27 -24.32 13.49
C THR A 493 4.06 -24.71 12.03
N ASP A 494 4.98 -24.31 11.16
CA ASP A 494 5.18 -24.87 9.83
C ASP A 494 6.57 -24.43 9.35
N PRO A 495 7.57 -25.33 9.29
CA PRO A 495 8.91 -24.93 8.93
C PRO A 495 9.06 -24.57 7.45
N SER A 496 8.13 -24.98 6.58
CA SER A 496 8.22 -24.77 5.12
C SER A 496 7.79 -23.38 4.66
N TRP A 497 7.26 -22.57 5.57
CA TRP A 497 6.63 -21.28 5.28
C TRP A 497 7.50 -20.07 5.72
N PRO A 498 7.31 -18.88 5.13
CA PRO A 498 8.10 -17.71 5.46
C PRO A 498 7.75 -17.18 6.85
N SER A 499 8.77 -16.95 7.68
CA SER A 499 8.61 -16.50 9.07
C SER A 499 9.09 -15.07 9.29
N THR A 500 8.21 -14.23 9.80
CA THR A 500 8.53 -12.89 10.33
C THR A 500 8.13 -12.81 11.81
N TRP A 501 9.07 -12.44 12.67
CA TRP A 501 8.78 -12.15 14.08
C TRP A 501 8.50 -10.66 14.23
N PHE A 502 7.30 -10.31 14.68
CA PHE A 502 6.85 -8.93 14.80
C PHE A 502 6.64 -8.53 16.25
N VAL A 503 7.12 -7.33 16.60
CA VAL A 503 6.89 -6.71 17.91
C VAL A 503 6.21 -5.36 17.69
N PRO A 504 4.94 -5.20 18.09
CA PRO A 504 4.26 -3.91 17.99
C PRO A 504 4.82 -2.92 19.01
N ARG A 505 4.90 -1.64 18.63
CA ARG A 505 5.19 -0.55 19.57
C ARG A 505 4.01 -0.40 20.53
N LEU A 506 4.28 -0.49 21.83
CA LEU A 506 3.27 -0.39 22.89
C LEU A 506 3.09 1.07 23.34
N THR A 507 1.87 1.43 23.73
CA THR A 507 1.52 2.76 24.24
C THR A 507 1.07 2.74 25.71
N GLY A 508 0.88 1.54 26.27
CA GLY A 508 0.33 1.35 27.61
C GLY A 508 -1.18 1.60 27.71
N LYS A 509 -1.87 1.85 26.59
CA LYS A 509 -3.31 2.17 26.54
C LYS A 509 -4.04 1.34 25.49
N GLY A 510 -5.33 1.11 25.70
CA GLY A 510 -6.23 0.46 24.74
C GLY A 510 -5.71 -0.90 24.24
N ALA A 511 -5.77 -1.11 22.92
CA ALA A 511 -5.28 -2.32 22.26
C ALA A 511 -3.75 -2.47 22.27
N PHE A 512 -2.99 -1.44 22.67
CA PHE A 512 -1.53 -1.42 22.67
C PHE A 512 -0.95 -1.37 24.09
N LYS A 513 -1.69 -1.88 25.08
CA LYS A 513 -1.20 -2.03 26.46
C LYS A 513 -0.13 -3.12 26.60
N ASP A 514 -0.22 -4.17 25.79
CA ASP A 514 0.71 -5.30 25.72
C ASP A 514 0.59 -5.99 24.35
N VAL A 515 1.57 -6.83 24.00
CA VAL A 515 1.62 -7.50 22.68
C VAL A 515 0.42 -8.45 22.50
N TYR A 516 -0.03 -9.10 23.57
CA TYR A 516 -1.24 -9.92 23.57
C TYR A 516 -2.46 -9.14 23.09
N SER A 517 -2.66 -7.94 23.64
CA SER A 517 -3.81 -7.09 23.33
C SER A 517 -3.82 -6.66 21.88
N VAL A 518 -2.65 -6.47 21.26
CA VAL A 518 -2.56 -6.15 19.83
C VAL A 518 -3.11 -7.32 19.01
N MET A 519 -2.67 -8.55 19.27
CA MET A 519 -3.19 -9.73 18.57
C MET A 519 -4.67 -9.99 18.88
N ALA A 520 -5.07 -9.86 20.15
CA ALA A 520 -6.43 -10.15 20.58
C ALA A 520 -7.48 -9.16 20.01
N ASN A 521 -7.06 -7.95 19.63
CA ASN A 521 -7.93 -6.96 18.99
C ASN A 521 -7.78 -6.93 17.46
N TRP A 522 -6.89 -7.74 16.87
CA TRP A 522 -6.77 -7.82 15.41
C TRP A 522 -8.02 -8.46 14.80
N GLY A 523 -8.60 -7.82 13.79
CA GLY A 523 -9.95 -8.13 13.30
C GLY A 523 -10.05 -9.27 12.29
N ALA A 524 -8.93 -9.87 11.89
CA ALA A 524 -8.87 -10.94 10.90
C ALA A 524 -7.71 -11.91 11.20
N ASN A 525 -7.64 -13.03 10.47
CA ASN A 525 -6.47 -13.91 10.52
C ASN A 525 -5.29 -13.36 9.70
N HIS A 526 -5.52 -12.48 8.71
CA HIS A 526 -4.46 -11.89 7.89
C HIS A 526 -4.07 -10.47 8.32
N GLY A 527 -2.84 -10.09 7.98
CA GLY A 527 -2.35 -8.71 8.00
C GLY A 527 -1.48 -8.41 6.79
N ALA A 528 -1.44 -7.15 6.38
CA ALA A 528 -0.50 -6.62 5.39
C ALA A 528 0.62 -5.88 6.11
N ILE A 529 1.88 -6.17 5.80
CA ILE A 529 3.03 -5.53 6.44
C ILE A 529 3.82 -4.75 5.39
N CYS A 530 4.02 -3.48 5.68
CA CYS A 530 4.81 -2.55 4.89
C CYS A 530 6.10 -2.18 5.64
N TYR A 531 7.21 -2.03 4.92
CA TYR A 531 8.43 -1.45 5.49
C TYR A 531 8.22 0.02 5.87
N GLY A 532 8.83 0.44 6.98
CA GLY A 532 8.72 1.77 7.56
C GLY A 532 7.58 1.93 8.56
N HIS A 533 7.62 3.01 9.33
CA HIS A 533 6.52 3.50 10.18
C HIS A 533 5.65 4.45 9.36
N THR A 534 4.64 3.89 8.70
CA THR A 534 3.78 4.57 7.71
C THR A 534 2.38 4.84 8.23
N GLY A 535 2.14 4.66 9.53
CA GLY A 535 0.82 4.77 10.13
C GLY A 535 0.20 6.16 9.96
N ALA A 536 1.00 7.23 10.04
CA ALA A 536 0.51 8.60 9.80
C ALA A 536 0.02 8.80 8.34
N ASP A 537 0.69 8.19 7.38
CA ASP A 537 0.34 8.26 5.97
C ASP A 537 -0.94 7.44 5.70
N LEU A 538 -1.06 6.26 6.32
CA LEU A 538 -2.28 5.44 6.28
C LEU A 538 -3.48 6.13 6.94
N ILE A 539 -3.30 6.84 8.07
CA ILE A 539 -4.36 7.63 8.70
C ILE A 539 -4.82 8.77 7.78
N THR A 540 -3.88 9.43 7.11
CA THR A 540 -4.18 10.49 6.13
C THR A 540 -4.98 9.91 4.97
N LEU A 541 -4.53 8.80 4.38
CA LEU A 541 -5.23 8.08 3.33
C LEU A 541 -6.63 7.63 3.74
N ALA A 542 -6.77 7.04 4.93
CA ALA A 542 -8.05 6.57 5.45
C ALA A 542 -9.06 7.73 5.59
N SER A 543 -8.62 8.90 6.05
CA SER A 543 -9.49 10.09 6.13
C SER A 543 -9.92 10.61 4.76
N LEU A 544 -9.04 10.52 3.74
CA LEU A 544 -9.40 10.82 2.35
C LEU A 544 -10.40 9.80 1.78
N LEU A 545 -10.40 8.56 2.25
CA LEU A 545 -11.37 7.54 1.82
C LEU A 545 -12.60 7.49 2.72
N ARG A 546 -12.62 8.26 3.82
CA ARG A 546 -13.66 8.26 4.86
C ARG A 546 -13.82 6.89 5.51
N ILE A 547 -12.69 6.24 5.77
CA ILE A 547 -12.58 4.96 6.48
C ILE A 547 -12.13 5.26 7.92
N PRO A 548 -12.95 4.97 8.94
CA PRO A 548 -12.54 5.11 10.34
C PRO A 548 -11.33 4.23 10.66
N VAL A 549 -10.39 4.78 11.43
CA VAL A 549 -9.26 4.02 11.98
C VAL A 549 -9.64 3.52 13.36
N CYS A 550 -9.99 2.24 13.48
CA CYS A 550 -10.53 1.66 14.71
C CYS A 550 -9.46 1.17 15.70
N MET A 551 -8.18 1.17 15.30
CA MET A 551 -7.05 0.77 16.13
C MET A 551 -5.74 1.33 15.53
N HIS A 552 -5.01 2.17 16.28
CA HIS A 552 -3.65 2.58 15.91
C HIS A 552 -2.77 2.90 17.13
N ASN A 553 -1.45 2.83 16.94
CA ASN A 553 -0.43 3.25 17.91
C ASN A 553 0.44 4.42 17.42
N VAL A 554 -0.01 5.13 16.38
CA VAL A 554 0.58 6.37 15.89
C VAL A 554 0.41 7.47 16.94
N ASP A 555 1.48 8.23 17.19
CA ASP A 555 1.45 9.40 18.08
C ASP A 555 0.47 10.45 17.52
N GLU A 556 -0.40 10.99 18.39
CA GLU A 556 -1.45 11.93 18.03
C GLU A 556 -0.93 13.16 17.26
N LYS A 557 0.31 13.59 17.52
CA LYS A 557 0.91 14.74 16.83
C LYS A 557 1.12 14.52 15.33
N TYR A 558 1.19 13.26 14.88
CA TYR A 558 1.35 12.91 13.47
C TYR A 558 0.02 12.66 12.75
N ILE A 559 -1.12 12.66 13.48
CA ILE A 559 -2.44 12.52 12.88
C ILE A 559 -2.73 13.75 12.00
N PHE A 560 -2.82 13.53 10.70
CA PHE A 560 -3.12 14.56 9.73
C PHE A 560 -4.37 14.17 8.94
N ARG A 561 -5.44 14.96 9.08
CA ARG A 561 -6.77 14.73 8.48
C ARG A 561 -7.32 16.07 7.96
N PRO A 562 -8.39 16.07 7.13
CA PRO A 562 -9.04 17.32 6.73
C PRO A 562 -9.46 18.14 7.94
N SER A 563 -9.38 19.48 7.86
CA SER A 563 -9.63 20.37 8.99
C SER A 563 -11.02 20.19 9.60
N ALA A 564 -12.00 19.79 8.79
CA ALA A 564 -13.36 19.51 9.22
C ALA A 564 -13.44 18.47 10.33
N TRP A 565 -12.51 17.49 10.40
CA TRP A 565 -12.49 16.49 11.47
C TRP A 565 -12.41 17.13 12.87
N ASN A 566 -11.68 18.25 13.02
CA ASN A 566 -11.57 18.93 14.31
C ASN A 566 -12.92 19.49 14.79
N ALA A 567 -13.84 19.82 13.88
CA ALA A 567 -15.19 20.28 14.23
C ALA A 567 -16.10 19.14 14.73
N PHE A 568 -15.73 17.88 14.51
CA PHE A 568 -16.44 16.72 15.03
C PHE A 568 -16.00 16.35 16.45
N GLY A 569 -15.00 17.00 17.05
CA GLY A 569 -14.62 16.84 18.45
C GLY A 569 -13.12 16.77 18.68
N GLU A 570 -12.71 16.99 19.94
CA GLU A 570 -11.30 16.95 20.34
C GLU A 570 -10.76 15.51 20.48
N ASP A 571 -11.61 14.58 20.90
CA ASP A 571 -11.32 13.14 20.90
C ASP A 571 -11.15 12.64 19.45
N LYS A 572 -9.90 12.32 19.09
CA LYS A 572 -9.51 12.04 17.70
C LYS A 572 -10.15 10.77 17.14
N GLU A 573 -10.45 9.79 17.98
CA GLU A 573 -11.14 8.57 17.56
C GLU A 573 -12.62 8.89 17.29
N GLY A 574 -13.34 9.43 18.27
CA GLY A 574 -14.76 9.76 18.11
C GLY A 574 -15.02 10.77 16.98
N ALA A 575 -14.13 11.75 16.80
CA ALA A 575 -14.21 12.70 15.69
C ALA A 575 -14.08 12.00 14.32
N ASP A 576 -13.23 10.98 14.22
CA ASP A 576 -13.03 10.20 13.00
C ASP A 576 -14.30 9.46 12.59
N TYR A 577 -14.91 8.72 13.53
CA TYR A 577 -16.15 7.99 13.28
C TYR A 577 -17.28 8.93 12.87
N ARG A 578 -17.45 10.07 13.56
CA ARG A 578 -18.49 11.05 13.24
C ARG A 578 -18.27 11.70 11.88
N ALA A 579 -17.04 12.08 11.56
CA ALA A 579 -16.71 12.68 10.26
C ALA A 579 -16.88 11.68 9.10
N CYS A 580 -16.38 10.46 9.25
CA CYS A 580 -16.55 9.40 8.24
C CYS A 580 -18.03 9.06 8.02
N ALA A 581 -18.83 8.95 9.09
CA ALA A 581 -20.26 8.73 8.98
C ALA A 581 -20.99 9.90 8.31
N ASN A 582 -20.58 11.14 8.58
CA ASN A 582 -21.17 12.34 8.00
C ASN A 582 -20.87 12.49 6.51
N PHE A 583 -19.61 12.31 6.11
CA PHE A 583 -19.19 12.52 4.71
C PHE A 583 -19.40 11.30 3.83
N GLY A 584 -19.44 10.09 4.40
CA GLY A 584 -19.67 8.85 3.67
C GLY A 584 -18.56 8.49 2.68
N PRO A 585 -18.74 7.39 1.92
CA PRO A 585 -17.83 6.98 0.85
C PRO A 585 -17.58 8.09 -0.18
N LEU A 586 -16.37 8.15 -0.72
CA LEU A 586 -15.94 9.23 -1.62
C LEU A 586 -16.68 9.27 -2.96
N TYR A 587 -17.11 8.12 -3.50
CA TYR A 587 -17.64 8.01 -4.88
C TYR A 587 -19.14 7.71 -4.94
N ARG A 588 -19.87 7.99 -3.86
CA ARG A 588 -21.32 7.74 -3.76
C ARG A 588 -22.17 8.97 -4.03
#